data_AF-A0A937F5R5-F1
#
_entry.id   AF-A0A937F5R5-F1
#
_cell.length_a   1.000
_cell.length_b   1.000
_cell.length_c   1.000
_cell.angle_alpha   90.00
_cell.angle_beta   90.00
_cell.angle_gamma   90.00
#
_symmetry.space_group_name_H-M   'P 1'
#
loop_
_entity.id
_entity.type
_entity.pdbx_description
1 polymer ?
#
loop_
_entity_poly.entity_id
_entity_poly.type
_entity_poly.pdbx_seq_one_letter_code
_entity_poly.pdbx_strand_id
1 'polypeptide(L)'
;MNNTNIKIIAGFAAGAIAGALTGLLLAPESGDRTRKKIGKESDKLRESLSKSIAESFDAAKTKYSSLLDEYVAEGKKQLDKAKENVKLN
;
A
#
# COMPACT_ATOMS: atom_id res chain seq x y z
N MET A 1 0.87 17.49 0.80
CA MET A 1 0.46 16.41 1.71
C MET A 1 1.19 16.57 3.03
N ASN A 2 0.43 16.53 4.12
CA ASN A 2 0.82 16.98 5.45
C ASN A 2 1.59 15.85 6.14
N ASN A 3 2.72 16.18 6.78
CA ASN A 3 3.55 15.22 7.51
C ASN A 3 2.77 14.42 8.59
N THR A 4 1.64 14.96 9.05
CA THR A 4 0.72 14.30 10.00
C THR A 4 0.04 13.08 9.39
N ASN A 5 -0.41 13.15 8.13
CA ASN A 5 -1.10 12.02 7.48
C ASN A 5 -0.12 10.85 7.26
N ILE A 6 1.12 11.17 6.90
CA ILE A 6 2.20 10.18 6.76
C ILE A 6 2.49 9.51 8.10
N LYS A 7 2.56 10.28 9.20
CA LYS A 7 2.75 9.73 10.55
C LYS A 7 1.60 8.84 11.01
N ILE A 8 0.35 9.21 10.69
CA ILE A 8 -0.83 8.40 11.04
C ILE A 8 -0.82 7.07 10.28
N ILE A 9 -0.55 7.09 8.98
CA ILE A 9 -0.46 5.87 8.16
C ILE A 9 0.70 4.98 8.63
N ALA A 10 1.86 5.59 8.94
CA ALA A 10 3.02 4.86 9.45
C ALA A 10 2.74 4.23 10.84
N GLY A 11 2.08 4.97 11.73
CA GLY A 11 1.68 4.47 13.05
C GLY A 11 0.66 3.34 12.95
N PHE A 12 -0.33 3.45 12.05
CA PHE A 12 -1.29 2.39 11.77
C PHE A 12 -0.60 1.13 11.22
N ALA A 13 0.31 1.28 10.26
CA ALA A 13 1.05 0.15 9.69
C ALA A 13 1.91 -0.56 10.74
N ALA A 14 2.65 0.20 11.55
CA ALA A 14 3.45 -0.34 12.65
C ALA A 14 2.57 -1.08 13.69
N GLY A 15 1.43 -0.48 14.06
CA GLY A 15 0.46 -1.08 14.97
C GLY A 15 -0.20 -2.35 14.41
N ALA A 16 -0.53 -2.38 13.12
CA ALA A 16 -1.12 -3.53 12.46
C ALA A 16 -0.14 -4.72 12.41
N ILE A 17 1.12 -4.48 12.07
CA ILE A 17 2.17 -5.52 12.07
C ILE A 17 2.37 -6.04 13.50
N ALA A 18 2.58 -5.15 14.46
CA ALA A 18 2.78 -5.53 15.86
C ALA A 18 1.57 -6.28 16.43
N GLY A 19 0.35 -5.84 16.10
CA GLY A 19 -0.90 -6.47 16.50
C GLY A 19 -1.10 -7.85 15.87
N ALA A 20 -0.78 -8.02 14.58
CA ALA A 20 -0.87 -9.31 13.90
C ALA A 20 0.12 -10.32 14.49
N LEU A 21 1.36 -9.92 14.75
CA LEU A 21 2.35 -10.76 15.43
C LEU A 21 1.89 -11.13 16.83
N THR A 22 1.43 -10.16 17.61
CA THR A 22 0.93 -10.41 18.96
C THR A 22 -0.30 -11.33 18.95
N GLY A 23 -1.24 -11.13 18.03
CA GLY A 23 -2.42 -11.98 17.87
C GLY A 23 -2.07 -13.40 17.46
N LEU A 24 -1.09 -13.58 16.56
CA LEU A 24 -0.60 -14.89 16.15
C LEU A 24 0.12 -15.62 17.30
N LEU A 25 0.89 -14.89 18.12
CA LEU A 25 1.56 -15.45 19.30
C LEU A 25 0.57 -15.78 20.43
N LEU A 26 -0.45 -14.94 20.63
CA LEU A 26 -1.46 -15.14 21.68
C LEU A 26 -2.43 -16.29 21.34
N ALA A 27 -2.75 -16.45 20.05
CA ALA A 27 -3.62 -17.52 19.57
C ALA A 27 -2.86 -18.43 18.59
N PRO A 28 -2.04 -19.36 19.10
CA PRO A 28 -1.36 -20.32 18.25
C PRO A 28 -2.38 -21.32 17.68
N GLU A 29 -2.51 -21.36 16.36
CA GLU A 29 -3.20 -22.47 15.68
C GLU A 29 -2.28 -23.70 15.64
N SER A 30 -2.84 -24.90 15.74
CA SER A 30 -2.04 -26.13 15.68
C SER A 30 -1.40 -26.30 14.30
N GLY A 31 -0.13 -26.71 14.27
CA GLY A 31 0.66 -26.80 13.02
C GLY A 31 0.02 -27.68 11.94
N ASP A 32 -0.69 -28.73 12.32
CA ASP A 32 -1.43 -29.61 11.39
C ASP A 32 -2.56 -28.88 10.67
N ARG A 33 -3.25 -27.97 11.36
CA ARG A 33 -4.31 -27.14 10.79
C ARG A 33 -3.74 -26.07 9.87
N THR A 34 -2.65 -25.42 10.28
CA THR A 34 -1.93 -24.42 9.46
C THR A 34 -1.43 -25.04 8.15
N ARG A 35 -0.83 -26.23 8.21
CA ARG A 35 -0.29 -26.93 7.03
C ARG A 35 -1.38 -27.41 6.06
N LYS A 36 -2.56 -27.76 6.58
CA LYS A 36 -3.75 -28.11 5.77
C LYS A 36 -4.45 -26.89 5.18
N LYS A 37 -4.41 -25.73 5.87
CA LYS A 37 -4.97 -24.45 5.41
C LYS A 37 -4.11 -23.83 4.33
N ILE A 38 -2.80 -23.67 4.54
CA ILE A 38 -1.84 -23.53 3.43
C ILE A 38 -2.07 -24.73 2.49
N GLY A 39 -1.76 -24.76 1.22
CA GLY A 39 -2.12 -25.90 0.37
C GLY A 39 -3.58 -25.85 -0.10
N LYS A 40 -4.60 -25.83 0.78
CA LYS A 40 -6.01 -25.69 0.34
C LYS A 40 -6.41 -24.25 0.03
N GLU A 41 -6.02 -23.33 0.91
CA GLU A 41 -6.34 -21.91 0.84
C GLU A 41 -5.36 -21.19 -0.08
N SER A 42 -4.11 -21.64 -0.23
CA SER A 42 -3.10 -20.88 -1.00
C SER A 42 -3.46 -20.70 -2.47
N ASP A 43 -4.00 -21.72 -3.13
CA ASP A 43 -4.39 -21.64 -4.54
C ASP A 43 -5.63 -20.75 -4.72
N LYS A 44 -6.65 -20.96 -3.89
CA LYS A 44 -7.90 -20.18 -3.90
C LYS A 44 -7.68 -18.72 -3.51
N LEU A 45 -6.83 -18.48 -2.52
CA LEU A 45 -6.47 -17.17 -2.03
C LEU A 45 -5.69 -16.41 -3.10
N ARG A 46 -4.74 -17.06 -3.79
CA ARG A 46 -3.99 -16.44 -4.88
C ARG A 46 -4.90 -16.04 -6.03
N GLU A 47 -5.82 -16.91 -6.44
CA GLU A 47 -6.77 -16.61 -7.51
C GLU A 47 -7.73 -15.47 -7.12
N SER A 48 -8.32 -15.55 -5.91
CA SER A 48 -9.26 -14.54 -5.40
C SER A 48 -8.58 -13.19 -5.15
N LEU A 49 -7.38 -13.19 -4.55
CA LEU A 49 -6.58 -11.98 -4.37
C LEU A 49 -6.19 -11.37 -5.70
N SER A 50 -5.70 -12.17 -6.65
CA SER A 50 -5.29 -11.64 -7.95
C SER A 50 -6.47 -10.96 -8.65
N LYS A 51 -7.65 -11.55 -8.58
CA LYS A 51 -8.88 -10.98 -9.15
C LYS A 51 -9.31 -9.70 -8.43
N SER A 52 -9.43 -9.72 -7.10
CA SER A 52 -9.84 -8.55 -6.33
C SER A 52 -8.82 -7.42 -6.38
N ILE A 53 -7.52 -7.74 -6.39
CA ILE A 53 -6.46 -6.75 -6.58
C ILE A 53 -6.55 -6.17 -7.98
N ALA A 54 -6.67 -6.98 -9.04
CA ALA A 54 -6.80 -6.47 -10.41
C ALA A 54 -8.00 -5.51 -10.54
N GLU A 55 -9.18 -5.90 -10.06
CA GLU A 55 -10.38 -5.05 -10.09
C GLU A 55 -10.20 -3.76 -9.27
N SER A 56 -9.63 -3.86 -8.07
CA SER A 56 -9.39 -2.69 -7.20
C SER A 56 -8.30 -1.78 -7.76
N PHE A 57 -7.28 -2.36 -8.38
CA PHE A 57 -6.14 -1.64 -8.95
C PHE A 57 -6.54 -0.94 -10.25
N ASP A 58 -7.39 -1.54 -11.09
CA ASP A 58 -7.93 -0.85 -12.28
C ASP A 58 -8.85 0.32 -11.88
N ALA A 59 -9.71 0.12 -10.88
CA ALA A 59 -10.56 1.19 -10.34
C ALA A 59 -9.71 2.31 -9.71
N ALA A 60 -8.67 1.94 -8.96
CA ALA A 60 -7.72 2.89 -8.37
C ALA A 60 -6.94 3.61 -9.46
N LYS A 61 -6.36 2.90 -10.43
CA LYS A 61 -5.57 3.45 -11.54
C LYS A 61 -6.38 4.45 -12.36
N THR A 62 -7.66 4.21 -12.61
CA THR A 62 -8.51 5.17 -13.33
C THR A 62 -8.68 6.49 -12.57
N LYS A 63 -8.87 6.42 -11.24
CA LYS A 63 -8.92 7.61 -10.36
C LYS A 63 -7.55 8.22 -10.10
N TYR A 64 -6.50 7.42 -10.15
CA TYR A 64 -5.13 7.82 -9.83
C TYR A 64 -4.46 8.45 -11.04
N SER A 65 -4.73 8.01 -12.27
CA SER A 65 -4.21 8.63 -13.50
C SER A 65 -4.70 10.08 -13.67
N SER A 66 -5.96 10.35 -13.37
CA SER A 66 -6.52 11.72 -13.45
C SER A 66 -5.90 12.66 -12.42
N LEU A 67 -5.67 12.17 -11.19
CA LEU A 67 -4.98 12.93 -10.15
C LEU A 67 -3.46 13.02 -10.41
N LEU A 68 -2.84 11.95 -10.93
CA LEU A 68 -1.42 11.93 -11.26
C LEU A 68 -1.09 12.90 -12.37
N ASP A 69 -1.88 12.99 -13.43
CA ASP A 69 -1.60 13.93 -14.52
C ASP A 69 -1.61 15.38 -14.02
N GLU A 70 -2.54 15.72 -13.12
CA GLU A 70 -2.61 17.03 -12.48
C GLU A 70 -1.41 17.27 -11.54
N TYR A 71 -1.07 16.30 -10.69
CA TYR A 71 0.09 16.38 -9.78
C TYR A 71 1.44 16.35 -10.49
N VAL A 72 1.57 15.61 -11.59
CA VAL A 72 2.80 15.52 -12.40
C VAL A 72 3.01 16.80 -13.18
N ALA A 73 1.93 17.41 -13.71
CA ALA A 73 2.01 18.71 -14.38
C ALA A 73 2.38 19.83 -13.40
N GLU A 74 1.78 19.83 -12.21
CA GLU A 74 2.06 20.82 -11.16
C GLU A 74 3.44 20.60 -10.53
N GLY A 75 3.81 19.34 -10.30
CA GLY A 75 5.13 18.91 -9.85
C GLY A 75 6.24 19.28 -10.84
N LYS A 76 6.03 19.09 -12.15
CA LYS A 76 6.96 19.56 -13.19
C LYS A 76 7.15 21.07 -13.14
N LYS A 77 6.07 21.85 -13.04
CA LYS A 77 6.17 23.32 -12.92
C LYS A 77 6.95 23.75 -11.68
N GLN A 78 6.75 23.08 -10.55
CA GLN A 78 7.48 23.34 -9.31
C GLN A 78 8.95 22.92 -9.42
N LEU A 79 9.24 21.79 -10.10
CA LEU A 79 10.60 21.31 -10.33
C LEU A 79 11.38 22.21 -11.28
N ASP A 80 10.73 22.71 -12.33
CA ASP A 80 11.35 23.63 -13.29
C ASP A 80 11.63 24.97 -12.62
N LYS A 81 10.71 25.50 -11.81
CA LYS A 81 10.96 26.67 -10.96
C LYS A 81 12.09 26.43 -9.95
N ALA A 82 12.13 25.25 -9.32
CA ALA A 82 13.20 24.93 -8.37
C ALA A 82 14.56 24.79 -9.08
N LYS A 83 14.61 24.17 -10.25
CA LYS A 83 15.83 24.06 -11.07
C LYS A 83 16.31 25.41 -11.58
N GLU A 84 15.41 26.32 -11.91
CA GLU A 84 15.75 27.68 -12.34
C GLU A 84 16.37 28.47 -11.17
N ASN A 85 15.78 28.40 -9.98
CA ASN A 85 16.32 29.05 -8.78
C ASN A 85 17.66 28.45 -8.30
N VAL A 86 17.89 27.15 -8.51
CA VAL A 86 19.16 26.49 -8.16
C VAL A 86 20.28 26.79 -9.16
N LYS A 87 19.95 27.19 -10.39
CA LYS A 87 20.95 27.59 -11.41
C LYS A 87 21.32 29.07 -11.38
N LEU A 88 20.61 29.88 -10.59
CA LEU A 88 20.83 31.33 -10.47
C LEU A 88 21.75 31.73 -9.29
N ASN A 89 22.28 30.74 -8.54
CA ASN A 89 23.35 30.88 -7.55
C ASN A 89 24.59 30.13 -8.02
#